data_AF-A0A955RSC0-F1
#
_entry.id   AF-A0A955RSC0-F1
#
_cell.length_a   1.000
_cell.length_b   1.000
_cell.length_c   1.000
_cell.angle_alpha   90.00
_cell.angle_beta   90.00
_cell.angle_gamma   90.00
#
_symmetry.space_group_name_H-M   'P 1'
#
loop_
_entity.id
_entity.type
_entity.pdbx_description
1 polymer ?
#
loop_
_entity_poly.entity_id
_entity_poly.type
_entity_poly.pdbx_seq_one_letter_code
_entity_poly.pdbx_strand_id
1 'polypeptide(L)'
;NVCTGAVPANADLCAGDDTGIPGNVDVTRSLVTSCTAGTWCEYTCGDGYHYDTGVCVPNVCTGAVPANSGLCAGDDTGIAGNADVARSLVPFCTAGTWCEYTCSDGYNYDTGVCDLNQCTGSVPANATLCAGDDTGLTGNSDVVRTAVGTCTAGVFCEYQCDDGYHESGGVCDPNVCIGAVPANASLCVGDDTGIPGNVNVTRTATAACTAGTKCEYTCDPLYVLDAGVCRPYTCTGVMDPNSTVCPGDDTGLSADTPRTTVSGCTGGTMCEYTCDSGYHDAGVNQCDANVCTGSPPLNAAICLGDDTNIPGNSDLALTLVPACTPGTWCEYACDDGYHLESGACAVNVCTGTIPINATVCTGDEANISGNSNVARTVVSSCTATKCEYTCDDGFNYNGSDCESLNQCIGAVPADAVLCSGDDANIGGNSDVPRTVVPACTAGTKCEYTCDDTHHEDAGTCIANVCLPPSYTNASYCSGDDSNVPGGADMVSQLVITCSATKCEYECDSGYSVNNGICEPDGEWIRVGLYLGQPAFSPACGDPFSGYPGYTLDRGDPCPASFLGDVFDCFDETIPGVGNRVELQCHQKL
;
A
#
# COMPACT_ATOMS: atom_id res chain seq x y z
N ASN A 1 -37.56 135.98 -53.36
CA ASN A 1 -38.15 135.00 -54.30
C ASN A 1 -38.32 133.70 -53.57
N VAL A 2 -39.45 133.04 -53.78
CA VAL A 2 -39.73 131.74 -53.17
C VAL A 2 -40.20 130.76 -54.24
N CYS A 3 -40.00 129.47 -53.97
CA CYS A 3 -40.62 128.43 -54.77
C CYS A 3 -42.14 128.45 -54.55
N THR A 4 -42.92 128.61 -55.61
CA THR A 4 -44.39 128.67 -55.58
C THR A 4 -45.02 127.45 -56.24
N GLY A 5 -46.28 127.17 -55.93
CA GLY A 5 -46.98 125.94 -56.35
C GLY A 5 -46.94 124.82 -55.31
N ALA A 6 -47.67 123.73 -55.56
CA ALA A 6 -47.71 122.59 -54.66
C ALA A 6 -46.37 121.83 -54.67
N VAL A 7 -45.99 121.25 -53.52
CA VAL A 7 -44.90 120.27 -53.49
C VAL A 7 -45.40 119.01 -54.21
N PRO A 8 -44.70 118.50 -55.24
CA PRO A 8 -45.06 117.22 -55.85
C PRO A 8 -45.06 116.12 -54.78
N ALA A 9 -46.08 115.27 -54.75
CA ALA A 9 -46.16 114.18 -53.78
C ALA A 9 -45.05 113.15 -54.01
N ASN A 10 -44.49 112.60 -52.92
CA ASN A 10 -43.40 111.60 -52.93
C ASN A 10 -42.14 112.07 -53.68
N ALA A 11 -41.86 113.36 -53.62
CA ALA A 11 -40.70 113.98 -54.26
C ALA A 11 -39.88 114.78 -53.24
N ASP A 12 -38.57 114.74 -53.40
CA ASP A 12 -37.59 115.46 -52.60
C ASP A 12 -37.07 116.67 -53.38
N LEU A 13 -36.85 117.78 -52.66
CA LEU A 13 -36.29 119.01 -53.22
C LEU A 13 -34.81 118.77 -53.59
N CYS A 14 -34.42 119.22 -54.78
CA CYS A 14 -33.02 119.23 -55.21
C CYS A 14 -32.14 120.06 -54.26
N ALA A 15 -30.96 119.55 -53.92
CA ALA A 15 -30.11 120.19 -52.92
C ALA A 15 -29.64 121.59 -53.37
N GLY A 16 -30.02 122.62 -52.61
CA GLY A 16 -29.65 124.02 -52.87
C GLY A 16 -30.66 124.79 -53.74
N ASP A 17 -31.68 124.13 -54.29
CA ASP A 17 -32.67 124.73 -55.19
C ASP A 17 -33.65 125.70 -54.50
N ASP A 18 -33.67 125.73 -53.17
CA ASP A 18 -34.37 126.71 -52.35
C ASP A 18 -33.49 127.89 -51.91
N THR A 19 -32.22 127.90 -52.29
CA THR A 19 -31.26 128.94 -51.89
C THR A 19 -30.74 129.75 -53.08
N GLY A 20 -30.57 131.07 -52.88
CA GLY A 20 -29.90 131.92 -53.86
C GLY A 20 -30.66 132.21 -55.17
N ILE A 21 -31.99 132.03 -55.21
CA ILE A 21 -32.84 132.25 -56.41
C ILE A 21 -32.68 133.71 -56.96
N PRO A 22 -32.04 133.92 -58.12
CA PRO A 22 -31.74 135.25 -58.65
C PRO A 22 -32.95 135.91 -59.31
N GLY A 23 -33.04 137.25 -59.21
CA GLY A 23 -34.12 138.06 -59.83
C GLY A 23 -35.15 138.57 -58.82
N ASN A 24 -36.33 139.00 -59.27
CA ASN A 24 -37.46 139.45 -58.44
C ASN A 24 -38.76 138.75 -58.86
N VAL A 25 -38.65 137.47 -59.27
CA VAL A 25 -39.73 136.64 -59.82
C VAL A 25 -39.78 135.33 -59.05
N ASP A 26 -40.98 134.87 -58.72
CA ASP A 26 -41.19 133.55 -58.10
C ASP A 26 -41.05 132.44 -59.16
N VAL A 27 -40.44 131.32 -58.77
CA VAL A 27 -40.23 130.15 -59.64
C VAL A 27 -41.20 129.04 -59.24
N THR A 28 -41.91 128.47 -60.22
CA THR A 28 -42.86 127.38 -59.97
C THR A 28 -42.10 126.09 -59.71
N ARG A 29 -42.52 125.34 -58.68
CA ARG A 29 -41.98 123.99 -58.40
C ARG A 29 -42.19 123.08 -59.60
N SER A 30 -41.13 122.42 -60.03
CA SER A 30 -41.16 121.46 -61.15
C SER A 30 -40.66 120.12 -60.69
N LEU A 31 -41.39 119.05 -61.03
CA LEU A 31 -40.90 117.69 -60.89
C LEU A 31 -40.06 117.32 -62.12
N VAL A 32 -38.85 116.85 -61.91
CA VAL A 32 -37.88 116.50 -62.95
C VAL A 32 -37.29 115.11 -62.70
N THR A 33 -36.75 114.49 -63.74
CA THR A 33 -36.10 113.17 -63.65
C THR A 33 -34.74 113.23 -62.95
N SER A 34 -34.07 114.37 -62.97
CA SER A 34 -32.77 114.60 -62.30
C SER A 34 -32.56 116.09 -62.07
N CYS A 35 -31.92 116.46 -60.95
CA CYS A 35 -31.60 117.85 -60.63
C CYS A 35 -30.63 118.47 -61.65
N THR A 36 -30.95 119.67 -62.10
CA THR A 36 -30.22 120.43 -63.12
C THR A 36 -29.48 121.59 -62.48
N ALA A 37 -28.15 121.61 -62.58
CA ALA A 37 -27.35 122.69 -62.01
C ALA A 37 -27.71 124.06 -62.60
N GLY A 38 -27.96 125.05 -61.73
CA GLY A 38 -28.32 126.41 -62.13
C GLY A 38 -29.80 126.64 -62.43
N THR A 39 -30.65 125.66 -62.14
CA THR A 39 -32.10 125.82 -62.04
C THR A 39 -32.50 125.91 -60.56
N TRP A 40 -33.75 126.28 -60.28
CA TRP A 40 -34.27 126.41 -58.91
C TRP A 40 -35.65 125.79 -58.82
N CYS A 41 -36.00 125.36 -57.61
CA CYS A 41 -37.28 124.74 -57.28
C CYS A 41 -37.55 123.43 -58.02
N GLU A 42 -36.52 122.68 -58.42
CA GLU A 42 -36.66 121.34 -58.95
C GLU A 42 -36.83 120.30 -57.83
N TYR A 43 -37.68 119.31 -58.10
CA TYR A 43 -37.92 118.16 -57.23
C TYR A 43 -37.64 116.89 -58.04
N THR A 44 -37.03 115.89 -57.41
CA THR A 44 -36.89 114.54 -57.95
C THR A 44 -37.73 113.58 -57.12
N CYS A 45 -38.14 112.44 -57.68
CA CYS A 45 -38.85 111.45 -56.88
C CYS A 45 -38.00 110.95 -55.71
N GLY A 46 -38.62 110.85 -54.54
CA GLY A 46 -37.96 110.37 -53.33
C GLY A 46 -37.71 108.86 -53.39
N ASP A 47 -36.95 108.37 -52.43
CA ASP A 47 -36.59 106.95 -52.35
C ASP A 47 -37.84 106.04 -52.35
N GLY A 48 -37.84 105.01 -53.19
CA GLY A 48 -39.00 104.14 -53.40
C GLY A 48 -39.94 104.54 -54.53
N TYR A 49 -39.67 105.66 -55.22
CA TYR A 49 -40.49 106.18 -56.30
C TYR A 49 -39.65 106.60 -57.50
N HIS A 50 -40.20 106.41 -58.71
CA HIS A 50 -39.60 106.91 -59.95
C HIS A 50 -40.51 107.89 -60.67
N TYR A 51 -39.91 108.71 -61.53
CA TYR A 51 -40.63 109.66 -62.35
C TYR A 51 -41.31 108.94 -63.51
N ASP A 52 -42.64 109.01 -63.59
CA ASP A 52 -43.42 108.57 -64.74
C ASP A 52 -44.44 109.65 -65.11
N THR A 53 -44.41 110.11 -66.36
CA THR A 53 -45.34 111.11 -66.95
C THR A 53 -45.68 112.33 -66.08
N GLY A 54 -44.74 112.85 -65.29
CA GLY A 54 -44.93 114.06 -64.48
C GLY A 54 -45.42 113.82 -63.06
N VAL A 55 -45.46 112.57 -62.61
CA VAL A 55 -45.76 112.17 -61.23
C VAL A 55 -44.72 111.17 -60.70
N CYS A 56 -44.60 111.06 -59.38
CA CYS A 56 -43.79 110.03 -58.74
C CYS A 56 -44.66 108.81 -58.44
N VAL A 57 -44.34 107.68 -59.07
CA VAL A 57 -45.03 106.39 -58.89
C VAL A 57 -44.14 105.43 -58.11
N PRO A 58 -44.69 104.56 -57.25
CA PRO A 58 -43.90 103.57 -56.52
C PRO A 58 -43.13 102.66 -57.47
N ASN A 59 -41.89 102.31 -57.13
CA ASN A 59 -41.13 101.29 -57.85
C ASN A 59 -41.83 99.93 -57.76
N VAL A 60 -41.85 99.18 -58.86
CA VAL A 60 -42.45 97.86 -58.94
C VAL A 60 -41.50 96.82 -59.55
N CYS A 61 -41.76 95.55 -59.29
CA CYS A 61 -41.07 94.44 -59.94
C CYS A 61 -41.56 94.24 -61.38
N THR A 62 -40.68 94.47 -62.35
CA THR A 62 -40.98 94.39 -63.79
C THR A 62 -40.41 93.14 -64.46
N GLY A 63 -40.97 92.75 -65.61
CA GLY A 63 -40.62 91.51 -66.31
C GLY A 63 -41.58 90.35 -66.03
N ALA A 64 -41.38 89.22 -66.71
CA ALA A 64 -42.21 88.02 -66.51
C ALA A 64 -41.88 87.35 -65.16
N VAL A 65 -42.86 86.69 -64.53
CA VAL A 65 -42.59 85.80 -63.40
C VAL A 65 -41.83 84.57 -63.94
N PRO A 66 -40.66 84.21 -63.39
CA PRO A 66 -39.99 82.98 -63.79
C PRO A 66 -40.89 81.76 -63.54
N ALA A 67 -40.95 80.82 -64.48
CA ALA A 67 -41.80 79.63 -64.34
C ALA A 67 -41.38 78.80 -63.12
N ASN A 68 -42.35 78.17 -62.44
CA ASN A 68 -42.14 77.29 -61.29
C ASN A 68 -41.34 77.92 -60.13
N SER A 69 -41.53 79.23 -59.92
CA SER A 69 -40.84 79.99 -58.87
C SER A 69 -41.83 80.75 -57.98
N GLY A 70 -41.37 81.12 -56.78
CA GLY A 70 -42.06 81.97 -55.82
C GLY A 70 -41.23 83.22 -55.50
N LEU A 71 -41.91 84.34 -55.29
CA LEU A 71 -41.29 85.61 -54.88
C LEU A 71 -40.72 85.48 -53.46
N CYS A 72 -39.51 85.99 -53.25
CA CYS A 72 -38.89 86.11 -51.93
C CYS A 72 -39.72 87.02 -51.01
N ALA A 73 -39.88 86.62 -49.75
CA ALA A 73 -40.77 87.33 -48.83
C ALA A 73 -40.27 88.75 -48.54
N GLY A 74 -41.06 89.77 -48.94
CA GLY A 74 -40.76 91.19 -48.73
C GLY A 74 -40.11 91.90 -49.93
N ASP A 75 -39.71 91.16 -50.96
CA ASP A 75 -38.99 91.67 -52.14
C ASP A 75 -39.84 92.53 -53.10
N ASP A 76 -41.15 92.59 -52.89
CA ASP A 76 -42.09 93.46 -53.60
C ASP A 76 -42.50 94.70 -52.80
N THR A 77 -41.92 94.92 -51.61
CA THR A 77 -42.25 96.04 -50.73
C THR A 77 -41.05 96.96 -50.49
N GLY A 78 -41.26 98.27 -50.58
CA GLY A 78 -40.23 99.26 -50.26
C GLY A 78 -38.98 99.18 -51.15
N ILE A 79 -39.17 98.92 -52.45
CA ILE A 79 -38.09 98.81 -53.44
C ILE A 79 -37.33 100.14 -53.51
N ALA A 80 -36.13 100.20 -52.94
CA ALA A 80 -35.34 101.42 -52.86
C ALA A 80 -34.84 101.87 -54.24
N GLY A 81 -34.43 103.14 -54.32
CA GLY A 81 -33.99 103.80 -55.54
C GLY A 81 -35.14 104.50 -56.27
N ASN A 82 -34.87 104.83 -57.53
CA ASN A 82 -35.70 105.68 -58.38
C ASN A 82 -35.94 105.05 -59.77
N ALA A 83 -36.02 103.72 -59.81
CA ALA A 83 -36.37 102.94 -60.99
C ALA A 83 -37.03 101.61 -60.59
N ASP A 84 -37.82 101.06 -61.50
CA ASP A 84 -38.32 99.69 -61.39
C ASP A 84 -37.18 98.66 -61.41
N VAL A 85 -37.36 97.56 -60.68
CA VAL A 85 -36.38 96.46 -60.58
C VAL A 85 -36.87 95.27 -61.39
N ALA A 86 -36.00 94.71 -62.23
CA ALA A 86 -36.32 93.52 -63.01
C ALA A 86 -36.39 92.28 -62.11
N ARG A 87 -37.38 91.43 -62.34
CA ARG A 87 -37.49 90.13 -61.65
C ARG A 87 -36.29 89.26 -61.99
N SER A 88 -35.68 88.67 -60.97
CA SER A 88 -34.51 87.79 -61.10
C SER A 88 -34.77 86.45 -60.43
N LEU A 89 -34.45 85.35 -61.12
CA LEU A 89 -34.46 84.02 -60.50
C LEU A 89 -33.10 83.75 -59.86
N VAL A 90 -33.08 83.35 -58.59
CA VAL A 90 -31.88 83.11 -57.80
C VAL A 90 -31.98 81.78 -57.04
N PRO A 91 -30.85 81.15 -56.68
CA PRO A 91 -30.86 79.91 -55.91
C PRO A 91 -31.32 80.09 -54.45
N PHE A 92 -31.18 81.28 -53.88
CA PHE A 92 -31.63 81.62 -52.52
C PHE A 92 -31.95 83.11 -52.42
N CYS A 93 -32.92 83.46 -51.58
CA CYS A 93 -33.27 84.86 -51.31
C CYS A 93 -32.12 85.57 -50.59
N THR A 94 -31.74 86.74 -51.09
CA THR A 94 -30.67 87.58 -50.55
C THR A 94 -31.28 88.78 -49.82
N ALA A 95 -30.84 89.05 -48.60
CA ALA A 95 -31.36 90.19 -47.85
C ALA A 95 -30.89 91.52 -48.46
N GLY A 96 -31.83 92.43 -48.74
CA GLY A 96 -31.55 93.78 -49.25
C GLY A 96 -31.44 93.89 -50.77
N THR A 97 -31.72 92.80 -51.49
CA THR A 97 -32.08 92.84 -52.91
C THR A 97 -33.61 92.81 -53.04
N TRP A 98 -34.12 93.14 -54.23
CA TRP A 98 -35.56 93.20 -54.49
C TRP A 98 -35.90 92.41 -55.74
N CYS A 99 -37.16 91.99 -55.82
CA CYS A 99 -37.72 91.23 -56.93
C CYS A 99 -37.01 89.90 -57.21
N GLU A 100 -36.45 89.25 -56.19
CA GLU A 100 -35.88 87.91 -56.31
C GLU A 100 -36.96 86.83 -56.23
N TYR A 101 -36.77 85.78 -57.02
CA TYR A 101 -37.60 84.59 -57.04
C TYR A 101 -36.73 83.37 -56.80
N THR A 102 -37.22 82.42 -56.01
CA THR A 102 -36.60 81.10 -55.82
C THR A 102 -37.51 80.03 -56.38
N CYS A 103 -36.95 78.88 -56.75
CA CYS A 103 -37.76 77.76 -57.22
C CYS A 103 -38.78 77.30 -56.16
N SER A 104 -40.00 77.03 -56.62
CA SER A 104 -41.07 76.49 -55.79
C SER A 104 -40.75 75.05 -55.39
N ASP A 105 -41.36 74.57 -54.31
CA ASP A 105 -41.21 73.19 -53.85
C ASP A 105 -41.40 72.17 -54.99
N GLY A 106 -40.45 71.25 -55.13
CA GLY A 106 -40.43 70.25 -56.20
C GLY A 106 -39.56 70.65 -57.41
N TYR A 107 -38.99 71.86 -57.40
CA TYR A 107 -38.09 72.34 -58.45
C TYR A 107 -36.74 72.80 -57.88
N ASN A 108 -35.68 72.57 -58.64
CA ASN A 108 -34.31 72.98 -58.31
C ASN A 108 -33.86 74.11 -59.26
N TYR A 109 -33.03 75.02 -58.74
CA TYR A 109 -32.40 76.06 -59.56
C TYR A 109 -31.26 75.44 -60.37
N ASP A 110 -31.43 75.34 -61.68
CA ASP A 110 -30.38 74.96 -62.62
C ASP A 110 -30.18 76.07 -63.66
N THR A 111 -28.98 76.65 -63.66
CA THR A 111 -28.52 77.65 -64.65
C THR A 111 -29.51 78.79 -65.00
N GLY A 112 -30.33 79.22 -64.05
CA GLY A 112 -31.30 80.31 -64.25
C GLY A 112 -32.72 79.85 -64.64
N VAL A 113 -33.01 78.56 -64.52
CA VAL A 113 -34.34 77.96 -64.70
C VAL A 113 -34.69 77.10 -63.49
N CYS A 114 -35.99 76.92 -63.22
CA CYS A 114 -36.48 75.98 -62.21
C CYS A 114 -36.88 74.67 -62.88
N ASP A 115 -36.02 73.66 -62.76
CA ASP A 115 -36.21 72.32 -63.31
C ASP A 115 -36.77 71.37 -62.27
N LEU A 116 -37.52 70.35 -62.72
CA LEU A 116 -38.11 69.37 -61.81
C LEU A 116 -36.99 68.58 -61.11
N ASN A 117 -37.09 68.40 -59.79
CA ASN A 117 -36.14 67.57 -59.04
C ASN A 117 -36.04 66.17 -59.63
N GLN A 118 -34.83 65.64 -59.68
CA GLN A 118 -34.57 64.32 -60.25
C GLN A 118 -33.63 63.48 -59.38
N CYS A 119 -33.80 62.16 -59.46
CA CYS A 119 -32.85 61.21 -58.86
C CYS A 119 -31.58 61.18 -59.71
N THR A 120 -30.46 61.57 -59.11
CA THR A 120 -29.14 61.57 -59.76
C THR A 120 -28.37 60.29 -59.44
N GLY A 121 -27.41 59.94 -60.29
CA GLY A 121 -26.72 58.64 -60.25
C GLY A 121 -27.46 57.55 -61.06
N SER A 122 -26.71 56.54 -61.48
CA SER A 122 -27.22 55.39 -62.24
C SER A 122 -27.64 54.26 -61.30
N VAL A 123 -28.71 53.54 -61.66
CA VAL A 123 -28.98 52.22 -61.06
C VAL A 123 -27.90 51.25 -61.59
N PRO A 124 -27.13 50.58 -60.72
CA PRO A 124 -26.10 49.64 -61.16
C PRO A 124 -26.72 48.42 -61.84
N ALA A 125 -25.90 47.61 -62.52
CA ALA A 125 -26.37 46.34 -63.06
C ALA A 125 -26.84 45.40 -61.95
N ASN A 126 -27.83 44.55 -62.25
CA ASN A 126 -28.46 43.62 -61.30
C ASN A 126 -29.11 44.34 -60.11
N ALA A 127 -29.73 45.49 -60.39
CA ALA A 127 -30.51 46.24 -59.44
C ALA A 127 -31.78 46.79 -60.09
N THR A 128 -32.82 46.90 -59.29
CA THR A 128 -34.12 47.44 -59.67
C THR A 128 -34.43 48.68 -58.84
N LEU A 129 -34.88 49.73 -59.50
CA LEU A 129 -35.35 50.96 -58.86
C LEU A 129 -36.64 50.68 -58.07
N CYS A 130 -36.75 51.23 -56.85
CA CYS A 130 -37.96 51.13 -56.05
C CYS A 130 -39.15 51.79 -56.78
N ALA A 131 -40.31 51.15 -56.72
CA ALA A 131 -41.46 51.56 -57.52
C ALA A 131 -42.02 52.92 -57.06
N GLY A 132 -41.95 53.93 -57.93
CA GLY A 132 -42.44 55.29 -57.67
C GLY A 132 -41.37 56.25 -57.13
N ASP A 133 -40.17 55.76 -56.84
CA ASP A 133 -39.06 56.51 -56.24
C ASP A 133 -38.44 57.58 -57.14
N ASP A 134 -38.72 57.53 -58.45
CA ASP A 134 -38.32 58.53 -59.44
C ASP A 134 -39.40 59.57 -59.74
N THR A 135 -40.50 59.58 -58.99
CA THR A 135 -41.63 60.50 -59.21
C THR A 135 -42.00 61.24 -57.92
N GLY A 136 -42.30 62.54 -58.01
CA GLY A 136 -42.84 63.30 -56.87
C GLY A 136 -41.82 63.72 -55.80
N LEU A 137 -40.54 63.89 -56.18
CA LEU A 137 -39.49 64.42 -55.31
C LEU A 137 -39.88 65.80 -54.73
N THR A 138 -39.99 65.87 -53.40
CA THR A 138 -40.25 67.12 -52.67
C THR A 138 -38.93 67.68 -52.13
N GLY A 139 -38.76 69.00 -52.16
CA GLY A 139 -37.51 69.69 -51.77
C GLY A 139 -36.93 70.57 -52.89
N ASN A 140 -35.74 71.13 -52.69
CA ASN A 140 -35.07 72.04 -53.62
C ASN A 140 -33.67 71.53 -54.04
N SER A 141 -33.48 70.21 -54.07
CA SER A 141 -32.19 69.61 -54.45
C SER A 141 -32.37 68.23 -55.05
N ASP A 142 -31.53 67.89 -56.02
CA ASP A 142 -31.41 66.53 -56.54
C ASP A 142 -30.99 65.54 -55.44
N VAL A 143 -31.52 64.33 -55.51
CA VAL A 143 -31.24 63.26 -54.52
C VAL A 143 -30.45 62.16 -55.22
N VAL A 144 -29.32 61.75 -54.63
CA VAL A 144 -28.48 60.68 -55.16
C VAL A 144 -29.12 59.33 -54.88
N ARG A 145 -29.18 58.46 -55.90
CA ARG A 145 -29.69 57.10 -55.75
C ARG A 145 -28.91 56.30 -54.71
N THR A 146 -29.61 55.66 -53.79
CA THR A 146 -29.02 54.91 -52.67
C THR A 146 -29.53 53.47 -52.66
N ALA A 147 -28.63 52.51 -52.42
CA ALA A 147 -29.00 51.12 -52.29
C ALA A 147 -29.68 50.86 -50.94
N VAL A 148 -30.75 50.06 -50.93
CA VAL A 148 -31.45 49.65 -49.72
C VAL A 148 -31.77 48.16 -49.72
N GLY A 149 -31.85 47.57 -48.53
CA GLY A 149 -32.27 46.17 -48.38
C GLY A 149 -33.75 45.96 -48.69
N THR A 150 -34.60 46.94 -48.38
CA THR A 150 -36.05 46.95 -48.61
C THR A 150 -36.49 48.35 -49.02
N CYS A 151 -37.27 48.49 -50.09
CA CYS A 151 -37.84 49.79 -50.47
C CYS A 151 -38.69 50.36 -49.33
N THR A 152 -38.45 51.63 -49.01
CA THR A 152 -39.10 52.34 -47.91
C THR A 152 -40.15 53.29 -48.48
N ALA A 153 -41.43 53.06 -48.13
CA ALA A 153 -42.51 53.92 -48.60
C ALA A 153 -42.29 55.39 -48.16
N GLY A 154 -42.25 56.30 -49.14
CA GLY A 154 -42.07 57.75 -48.92
C GLY A 154 -40.62 58.22 -48.86
N VAL A 155 -39.64 57.31 -49.03
CA VAL A 155 -38.27 57.67 -49.37
C VAL A 155 -38.13 57.60 -50.89
N PHE A 156 -37.33 58.47 -51.47
CA PHE A 156 -37.17 58.57 -52.92
C PHE A 156 -35.73 58.21 -53.31
N CYS A 157 -35.56 57.85 -54.58
CA CYS A 157 -34.28 57.45 -55.16
C CYS A 157 -33.64 56.21 -54.52
N GLU A 158 -34.42 55.29 -53.97
CA GLU A 158 -33.89 54.02 -53.48
C GLU A 158 -33.85 52.96 -54.60
N TYR A 159 -32.86 52.08 -54.56
CA TYR A 159 -32.84 50.89 -55.40
C TYR A 159 -32.47 49.65 -54.59
N GLN A 160 -32.85 48.48 -55.08
CA GLN A 160 -32.52 47.20 -54.48
C GLN A 160 -31.70 46.36 -55.45
N CYS A 161 -30.75 45.59 -54.94
CA CYS A 161 -30.14 44.54 -55.73
C CYS A 161 -31.19 43.47 -56.07
N ASP A 162 -31.11 42.94 -57.29
CA ASP A 162 -31.98 41.87 -57.77
C ASP A 162 -31.72 40.59 -56.96
N ASP A 163 -32.71 39.68 -56.96
CA ASP A 163 -32.56 38.38 -56.30
C ASP A 163 -31.30 37.64 -56.79
N GLY A 164 -30.47 37.21 -55.85
CA GLY A 164 -29.16 36.61 -56.15
C GLY A 164 -27.97 37.57 -56.02
N TYR A 165 -28.20 38.84 -55.69
CA TYR A 165 -27.16 39.86 -55.57
C TYR A 165 -27.28 40.68 -54.27
N HIS A 166 -26.15 41.06 -53.69
CA HIS A 166 -26.06 41.90 -52.48
C HIS A 166 -25.30 43.19 -52.75
N GLU A 167 -25.58 44.22 -51.95
CA GLU A 167 -24.88 45.49 -52.04
C GLU A 167 -23.47 45.39 -51.46
N SER A 168 -22.50 45.89 -52.22
CA SER A 168 -21.10 45.98 -51.82
C SER A 168 -20.46 47.20 -52.48
N GLY A 169 -20.39 48.32 -51.76
CA GLY A 169 -19.72 49.53 -52.21
C GLY A 169 -20.42 50.25 -53.37
N GLY A 170 -21.76 50.24 -53.39
CA GLY A 170 -22.59 50.86 -54.43
C GLY A 170 -22.77 50.01 -55.69
N VAL A 171 -22.37 48.74 -55.65
CA VAL A 171 -22.54 47.76 -56.72
C VAL A 171 -23.29 46.54 -56.18
N CYS A 172 -24.07 45.88 -57.03
CA CYS A 172 -24.75 44.63 -56.70
C CYS A 172 -23.90 43.44 -57.17
N ASP A 173 -23.22 42.80 -56.21
CA ASP A 173 -22.36 41.64 -56.43
C ASP A 173 -23.14 40.34 -56.23
N PRO A 174 -22.86 39.26 -56.98
CA PRO A 174 -23.49 37.96 -56.74
C PRO A 174 -23.33 37.52 -55.29
N ASN A 175 -24.40 36.97 -54.70
CA ASN A 175 -24.34 36.38 -53.37
C ASN A 175 -23.30 35.25 -53.34
N VAL A 176 -22.51 35.19 -52.28
CA VAL A 176 -21.48 34.16 -52.07
C VAL A 176 -21.63 33.48 -50.71
N CYS A 177 -21.09 32.27 -50.60
CA CYS A 177 -20.94 31.58 -49.33
C CYS A 177 -19.78 32.16 -48.51
N ILE A 178 -20.09 32.76 -47.37
CA ILE A 178 -19.13 33.42 -46.46
C ILE A 178 -18.88 32.61 -45.18
N GLY A 179 -17.82 32.94 -44.45
CA GLY A 179 -17.38 32.17 -43.26
C GLY A 179 -16.32 31.12 -43.60
N ALA A 180 -15.78 30.45 -42.58
CA ALA A 180 -14.78 29.40 -42.81
C ALA A 180 -15.45 28.16 -43.43
N VAL A 181 -14.72 27.44 -44.30
CA VAL A 181 -15.13 26.10 -44.71
C VAL A 181 -15.04 25.18 -43.49
N PRO A 182 -16.12 24.47 -43.09
CA PRO A 182 -16.04 23.52 -42.00
C PRO A 182 -14.96 22.46 -42.28
N ALA A 183 -14.08 22.20 -41.31
CA ALA A 183 -13.03 21.20 -41.47
C ALA A 183 -13.63 19.79 -41.61
N ASN A 184 -13.03 18.94 -42.45
CA ASN A 184 -13.49 17.57 -42.73
C ASN A 184 -14.94 17.52 -43.24
N ALA A 185 -15.31 18.46 -44.09
CA ALA A 185 -16.61 18.53 -44.71
C ALA A 185 -16.49 18.95 -46.18
N SER A 186 -17.41 18.44 -46.99
CA SER A 186 -17.51 18.71 -48.41
C SER A 186 -18.77 19.52 -48.71
N LEU A 187 -18.66 20.49 -49.63
CA LEU A 187 -19.77 21.33 -50.08
C LEU A 187 -20.85 20.46 -50.77
N CYS A 188 -22.11 20.72 -50.45
CA CYS A 188 -23.25 20.13 -51.14
C CYS A 188 -23.27 20.52 -52.63
N VAL A 189 -23.54 19.57 -53.52
CA VAL A 189 -23.45 19.81 -54.97
C VAL A 189 -24.46 20.88 -55.39
N GLY A 190 -23.96 22.02 -55.89
CA GLY A 190 -24.79 23.14 -56.37
C GLY A 190 -25.18 24.17 -55.30
N ASP A 191 -24.63 24.06 -54.08
CA ASP A 191 -24.95 24.97 -52.97
C ASP A 191 -24.18 26.30 -52.98
N ASP A 192 -23.18 26.43 -53.84
CA ASP A 192 -22.39 27.65 -54.08
C ASP A 192 -22.90 28.49 -55.25
N THR A 193 -24.01 28.09 -55.87
CA THR A 193 -24.59 28.78 -57.04
C THR A 193 -26.07 29.11 -56.83
N GLY A 194 -26.51 30.23 -57.39
CA GLY A 194 -27.91 30.68 -57.32
C GLY A 194 -28.39 30.87 -55.88
N ILE A 195 -27.60 31.55 -55.05
CA ILE A 195 -27.93 31.83 -53.66
C ILE A 195 -29.03 32.91 -53.62
N PRO A 196 -30.25 32.59 -53.17
CA PRO A 196 -31.38 33.52 -53.24
C PRO A 196 -31.26 34.67 -52.23
N GLY A 197 -32.06 35.70 -52.41
CA GLY A 197 -32.11 36.90 -51.57
C GLY A 197 -31.06 37.94 -51.96
N ASN A 198 -30.84 38.88 -51.04
CA ASN A 198 -29.94 40.03 -51.24
C ASN A 198 -28.82 40.10 -50.18
N VAL A 199 -28.42 38.94 -49.66
CA VAL A 199 -27.39 38.82 -48.62
C VAL A 199 -26.51 37.60 -48.87
N ASN A 200 -25.25 37.70 -48.45
CA ASN A 200 -24.35 36.56 -48.38
C ASN A 200 -24.84 35.53 -47.35
N VAL A 201 -24.66 34.25 -47.66
CA VAL A 201 -25.09 33.14 -46.80
C VAL A 201 -23.89 32.53 -46.08
N THR A 202 -24.02 32.27 -44.78
CA THR A 202 -22.93 31.68 -43.99
C THR A 202 -22.83 30.18 -44.24
N ARG A 203 -21.61 29.69 -44.48
CA ARG A 203 -21.31 28.26 -44.61
C ARG A 203 -21.71 27.51 -43.35
N THR A 204 -22.47 26.43 -43.51
CA THR A 204 -23.01 25.66 -42.38
C THR A 204 -22.79 24.17 -42.60
N ALA A 205 -22.27 23.46 -41.59
CA ALA A 205 -22.19 22.01 -41.60
C ALA A 205 -23.55 21.39 -41.22
N THR A 206 -24.02 20.44 -42.01
CA THR A 206 -25.30 19.74 -41.85
C THR A 206 -25.10 18.22 -41.95
N ALA A 207 -26.04 17.46 -41.40
CA ALA A 207 -26.00 16.00 -41.43
C ALA A 207 -26.27 15.45 -42.84
N ALA A 208 -27.06 16.17 -43.65
CA ALA A 208 -27.36 15.84 -45.03
C ALA A 208 -27.70 17.11 -45.81
N CYS A 209 -27.39 17.13 -47.11
CA CYS A 209 -27.75 18.22 -48.00
C CYS A 209 -29.27 18.35 -48.08
N THR A 210 -29.78 19.58 -47.92
CA THR A 210 -31.19 19.91 -47.93
C THR A 210 -31.54 20.59 -49.25
N ALA A 211 -32.51 20.04 -49.99
CA ALA A 211 -32.93 20.64 -51.25
C ALA A 211 -33.46 22.08 -51.03
N GLY A 212 -32.82 23.05 -51.68
CA GLY A 212 -33.22 24.47 -51.65
C GLY A 212 -32.51 25.31 -50.60
N THR A 213 -31.83 24.70 -49.64
CA THR A 213 -30.86 25.40 -48.78
C THR A 213 -29.57 25.59 -49.57
N LYS A 214 -28.76 26.59 -49.21
CA LYS A 214 -27.51 26.94 -49.87
C LYS A 214 -26.38 27.06 -48.87
N CYS A 215 -25.14 26.93 -49.35
CA CYS A 215 -23.92 26.94 -48.56
C CYS A 215 -23.86 25.84 -47.47
N GLU A 216 -24.51 24.70 -47.70
CA GLU A 216 -24.43 23.54 -46.82
C GLU A 216 -23.19 22.68 -47.11
N TYR A 217 -22.61 22.12 -46.04
CA TYR A 217 -21.50 21.18 -46.10
C TYR A 217 -21.88 19.92 -45.34
N THR A 218 -21.58 18.74 -45.89
CA THR A 218 -21.73 17.46 -45.20
C THR A 218 -20.38 16.93 -44.77
N CYS A 219 -20.31 16.33 -43.59
CA CYS A 219 -19.07 15.74 -43.10
C CYS A 219 -18.51 14.69 -44.08
N ASP A 220 -17.20 14.69 -44.25
CA ASP A 220 -16.48 13.74 -45.09
C ASP A 220 -16.63 12.30 -44.54
N PRO A 221 -16.36 11.25 -45.34
CA PRO A 221 -16.36 9.89 -44.83
C PRO A 221 -15.47 9.74 -43.59
N LEU A 222 -15.93 8.98 -42.59
CA LEU A 222 -15.32 8.79 -41.26
C LEU A 222 -15.52 9.94 -40.25
N TYR A 223 -16.29 10.97 -40.61
CA TYR A 223 -16.66 12.06 -39.72
C TYR A 223 -18.17 12.13 -39.49
N VAL A 224 -18.56 12.66 -38.33
CA VAL A 224 -19.95 12.89 -37.94
C VAL A 224 -20.15 14.33 -37.50
N LEU A 225 -21.34 14.87 -37.79
CA LEU A 225 -21.73 16.19 -37.33
C LEU A 225 -22.04 16.15 -35.84
N ASP A 226 -21.28 16.90 -35.05
CA ASP A 226 -21.53 17.08 -33.62
C ASP A 226 -21.37 18.57 -33.26
N ALA A 227 -22.42 19.15 -32.69
CA ALA A 227 -22.48 20.57 -32.34
C ALA A 227 -22.02 21.55 -33.45
N GLY A 228 -22.32 21.25 -34.72
CA GLY A 228 -21.96 22.08 -35.87
C GLY A 228 -20.53 21.89 -36.39
N VAL A 229 -19.79 20.92 -35.87
CA VAL A 229 -18.42 20.59 -36.29
C VAL A 229 -18.36 19.12 -36.74
N CYS A 230 -17.63 18.85 -37.80
CA CYS A 230 -17.34 17.49 -38.23
C CYS A 230 -16.15 16.93 -37.43
N ARG A 231 -16.42 15.96 -36.57
CA ARG A 231 -15.41 15.24 -35.79
C ARG A 231 -15.28 13.79 -36.25
N PRO A 232 -14.12 13.15 -36.06
CA PRO A 232 -13.99 11.71 -36.30
C PRO A 232 -15.01 10.93 -35.46
N TYR A 233 -15.44 9.78 -35.96
CA TYR A 233 -16.15 8.81 -35.13
C TYR A 233 -15.26 8.31 -33.98
N THR A 234 -15.86 8.09 -32.81
CA THR A 234 -15.14 7.72 -31.60
C THR A 234 -15.77 6.52 -30.89
N CYS A 235 -14.98 5.80 -30.11
CA CYS A 235 -15.50 4.82 -29.18
C CYS A 235 -16.20 5.52 -28.01
N THR A 236 -17.49 5.25 -27.85
CA THR A 236 -18.35 5.89 -26.84
C THR A 236 -18.49 5.03 -25.58
N GLY A 237 -18.83 5.66 -24.46
CA GLY A 237 -18.83 5.01 -23.15
C GLY A 237 -17.51 5.18 -22.40
N VAL A 238 -17.56 4.96 -21.09
CA VAL A 238 -16.41 5.06 -20.20
C VAL A 238 -15.68 3.72 -20.22
N MET A 239 -14.36 3.76 -20.41
CA MET A 239 -13.49 2.60 -20.28
C MET A 239 -13.15 2.39 -18.80
N ASP A 240 -13.18 1.14 -18.33
CA ASP A 240 -12.75 0.81 -16.97
C ASP A 240 -11.26 1.18 -16.77
N PRO A 241 -10.85 1.77 -15.64
CA PRO A 241 -9.45 2.10 -15.37
C PRO A 241 -8.48 0.92 -15.40
N ASN A 242 -8.94 -0.30 -15.15
CA ASN A 242 -8.11 -1.52 -15.13
C ASN A 242 -8.23 -2.30 -16.45
N SER A 243 -8.22 -1.57 -17.56
CA SER A 243 -8.41 -2.15 -18.87
C SER A 243 -7.66 -1.41 -19.96
N THR A 244 -7.40 -2.12 -21.05
CA THR A 244 -6.62 -1.63 -22.18
C THR A 244 -7.39 -1.84 -23.49
N VAL A 245 -7.44 -0.81 -24.34
CA VAL A 245 -8.09 -0.88 -25.65
C VAL A 245 -7.38 -1.88 -26.56
N CYS A 246 -8.16 -2.63 -27.35
CA CYS A 246 -7.61 -3.55 -28.32
C CYS A 246 -6.81 -2.79 -29.42
N PRO A 247 -5.67 -3.33 -29.87
CA PRO A 247 -4.82 -2.61 -30.82
C PRO A 247 -5.54 -2.30 -32.15
N GLY A 248 -5.76 -1.01 -32.42
CA GLY A 248 -6.36 -0.52 -33.66
C GLY A 248 -7.89 -0.33 -33.61
N ASP A 249 -8.54 -0.79 -32.54
CA ASP A 249 -10.00 -0.77 -32.37
C ASP A 249 -10.61 0.63 -32.20
N ASP A 250 -9.80 1.61 -31.86
CA ASP A 250 -10.19 3.01 -31.67
C ASP A 250 -9.87 3.89 -32.89
N THR A 251 -9.51 3.28 -34.03
CA THR A 251 -9.15 3.99 -35.25
C THR A 251 -10.02 3.60 -36.44
N GLY A 252 -10.26 4.54 -37.37
CA GLY A 252 -10.95 4.23 -38.63
C GLY A 252 -12.43 3.86 -38.50
N LEU A 253 -13.11 4.29 -37.43
CA LEU A 253 -14.53 4.01 -37.20
C LEU A 253 -15.41 4.61 -38.30
N SER A 254 -16.51 3.93 -38.62
CA SER A 254 -17.55 4.38 -39.55
C SER A 254 -18.84 4.87 -38.86
N ALA A 255 -18.93 4.69 -37.55
CA ALA A 255 -20.00 5.15 -36.67
C ALA A 255 -19.44 5.32 -35.25
N ASP A 256 -20.09 6.15 -34.42
CA ASP A 256 -19.79 6.18 -32.98
C ASP A 256 -20.22 4.83 -32.40
N THR A 257 -19.26 4.08 -31.87
CA THR A 257 -19.45 2.68 -31.47
C THR A 257 -19.28 2.55 -29.96
N PRO A 258 -20.22 1.96 -29.21
CA PRO A 258 -20.06 1.73 -27.78
C PRO A 258 -18.86 0.82 -27.50
N ARG A 259 -18.09 1.14 -26.46
CA ARG A 259 -17.03 0.26 -25.96
C ARG A 259 -17.59 -1.03 -25.38
N THR A 260 -16.91 -2.13 -25.62
CA THR A 260 -17.27 -3.47 -25.11
C THR A 260 -16.07 -4.19 -24.52
N THR A 261 -16.18 -4.67 -23.27
CA THR A 261 -15.16 -5.53 -22.68
C THR A 261 -15.22 -6.91 -23.32
N VAL A 262 -14.05 -7.48 -23.60
CA VAL A 262 -13.90 -8.84 -24.11
C VAL A 262 -12.80 -9.56 -23.35
N SER A 263 -12.87 -10.89 -23.28
CA SER A 263 -11.82 -11.73 -22.69
C SER A 263 -10.53 -11.76 -23.52
N GLY A 264 -10.62 -11.41 -24.80
CA GLY A 264 -9.49 -11.23 -25.71
C GLY A 264 -9.92 -10.51 -26.98
N CYS A 265 -9.02 -9.72 -27.56
CA CYS A 265 -9.31 -8.92 -28.76
C CYS A 265 -9.72 -9.80 -29.94
N THR A 266 -10.81 -9.41 -30.61
CA THR A 266 -11.32 -10.12 -31.78
C THR A 266 -11.01 -9.35 -33.06
N GLY A 267 -10.86 -10.06 -34.18
CA GLY A 267 -10.64 -9.41 -35.47
C GLY A 267 -11.96 -8.95 -36.08
N GLY A 268 -12.11 -7.65 -36.34
CA GLY A 268 -13.21 -7.09 -37.13
C GLY A 268 -14.38 -6.50 -36.33
N THR A 269 -14.36 -6.65 -35.01
CA THR A 269 -15.12 -5.79 -34.09
C THR A 269 -14.24 -4.59 -33.76
N MET A 270 -14.84 -3.43 -33.48
CA MET A 270 -14.12 -2.21 -33.09
C MET A 270 -14.57 -1.78 -31.71
N CYS A 271 -13.78 -0.93 -31.06
CA CYS A 271 -14.00 -0.46 -29.68
C CYS A 271 -14.00 -1.57 -28.62
N GLU A 272 -13.30 -2.67 -28.87
CA GLU A 272 -13.07 -3.69 -27.86
C GLU A 272 -11.95 -3.28 -26.90
N TYR A 273 -12.03 -3.78 -25.69
CA TYR A 273 -10.97 -3.64 -24.70
C TYR A 273 -10.91 -4.88 -23.81
N THR A 274 -9.73 -5.17 -23.28
CA THR A 274 -9.48 -6.32 -22.40
C THR A 274 -9.13 -5.83 -21.01
N CYS A 275 -9.57 -6.55 -19.97
CA CYS A 275 -9.12 -6.28 -18.61
C CYS A 275 -7.61 -6.52 -18.47
N ASP A 276 -6.96 -5.65 -17.70
CA ASP A 276 -5.54 -5.76 -17.42
C ASP A 276 -5.26 -7.01 -16.55
N SER A 277 -4.01 -7.48 -16.56
CA SER A 277 -3.62 -8.61 -15.71
C SER A 277 -3.92 -8.30 -14.24
N GLY A 278 -4.63 -9.21 -13.57
CA GLY A 278 -5.16 -8.98 -12.22
C GLY A 278 -6.68 -8.81 -12.19
N TYR A 279 -7.33 -8.69 -13.36
CA TYR A 279 -8.74 -8.39 -13.48
C TYR A 279 -9.42 -9.24 -14.56
N HIS A 280 -10.71 -9.52 -14.40
CA HIS A 280 -11.53 -10.26 -15.36
C HIS A 280 -12.82 -9.51 -15.71
N ASP A 281 -13.43 -9.88 -16.83
CA ASP A 281 -14.70 -9.32 -17.29
C ASP A 281 -15.87 -9.86 -16.47
N ALA A 282 -16.51 -8.97 -15.71
CA ALA A 282 -17.69 -9.29 -14.89
C ALA A 282 -19.02 -9.23 -15.68
N GLY A 283 -18.97 -9.04 -17.01
CA GLY A 283 -20.12 -9.08 -17.91
C GLY A 283 -20.91 -7.77 -18.02
N VAL A 284 -20.39 -6.66 -17.49
CA VAL A 284 -21.04 -5.34 -17.50
C VAL A 284 -20.08 -4.22 -17.90
N ASN A 285 -19.19 -4.49 -18.87
CA ASN A 285 -18.16 -3.52 -19.25
C ASN A 285 -17.30 -3.07 -18.05
N GLN A 286 -17.00 -4.01 -17.15
CA GLN A 286 -16.36 -3.77 -15.87
C GLN A 286 -15.28 -4.82 -15.63
N CYS A 287 -14.14 -4.37 -15.16
CA CYS A 287 -13.01 -5.23 -14.83
C CYS A 287 -12.92 -5.39 -13.31
N ASP A 288 -13.36 -6.54 -12.81
CA ASP A 288 -13.30 -6.87 -11.39
C ASP A 288 -11.98 -7.56 -11.07
N ALA A 289 -11.43 -7.30 -9.89
CA ALA A 289 -10.21 -7.96 -9.44
C ALA A 289 -10.43 -9.47 -9.40
N ASN A 290 -9.45 -10.24 -9.89
CA ASN A 290 -9.48 -11.69 -9.78
C ASN A 290 -9.58 -12.10 -8.31
N VAL A 291 -10.42 -13.09 -8.04
CA VAL A 291 -10.59 -13.65 -6.69
C VAL A 291 -10.29 -15.14 -6.68
N CYS A 292 -9.95 -15.65 -5.49
CA CYS A 292 -9.92 -17.08 -5.25
C CYS A 292 -11.35 -17.60 -5.11
N THR A 293 -11.69 -18.60 -5.91
CA THR A 293 -13.02 -19.23 -5.90
C THR A 293 -13.00 -20.58 -5.18
N GLY A 294 -14.12 -20.92 -4.54
CA GLY A 294 -14.25 -22.10 -3.69
C GLY A 294 -14.25 -21.76 -2.21
N SER A 295 -14.10 -22.77 -1.36
CA SER A 295 -13.98 -22.59 0.09
C SER A 295 -12.90 -23.51 0.62
N PRO A 296 -12.07 -23.05 1.57
CA PRO A 296 -11.12 -23.94 2.22
C PRO A 296 -11.89 -25.04 2.96
N PRO A 297 -11.41 -26.29 2.94
CA PRO A 297 -11.92 -27.37 3.76
C PRO A 297 -11.67 -27.07 5.24
N LEU A 298 -12.34 -27.82 6.11
CA LEU A 298 -12.17 -27.68 7.55
C LEU A 298 -10.71 -27.88 7.97
N ASN A 299 -10.23 -27.06 8.90
CA ASN A 299 -8.86 -27.06 9.44
C ASN A 299 -7.77 -26.72 8.40
N ALA A 300 -8.09 -25.80 7.49
CA ALA A 300 -7.15 -25.23 6.55
C ALA A 300 -7.33 -23.71 6.45
N ALA A 301 -6.25 -23.01 6.20
CA ALA A 301 -6.22 -21.56 6.00
C ALA A 301 -5.57 -21.21 4.67
N ILE A 302 -6.05 -20.13 4.05
CA ILE A 302 -5.44 -19.57 2.85
C ILE A 302 -4.00 -19.14 3.14
N CYS A 303 -3.12 -19.41 2.19
CA CYS A 303 -1.73 -19.01 2.27
C CYS A 303 -1.61 -17.48 2.28
N LEU A 304 -0.69 -16.94 3.08
CA LEU A 304 -0.61 -15.50 3.29
C LEU A 304 -0.23 -14.77 2.00
N GLY A 305 -1.17 -13.98 1.47
CA GLY A 305 -0.99 -13.17 0.26
C GLY A 305 -1.50 -13.83 -1.03
N ASP A 306 -1.93 -15.09 -0.96
CA ASP A 306 -2.41 -15.87 -2.11
C ASP A 306 -3.78 -15.41 -2.65
N ASP A 307 -4.50 -14.59 -1.88
CA ASP A 307 -5.75 -13.91 -2.27
C ASP A 307 -5.53 -12.49 -2.82
N THR A 308 -4.27 -12.07 -3.00
CA THR A 308 -3.94 -10.73 -3.47
C THR A 308 -3.17 -10.78 -4.79
N ASN A 309 -3.47 -9.82 -5.67
CA ASN A 309 -2.76 -9.64 -6.96
C ASN A 309 -2.70 -10.91 -7.82
N ILE A 310 -3.80 -11.67 -7.87
CA ILE A 310 -3.90 -12.92 -8.64
C ILE A 310 -3.73 -12.60 -10.14
N PRO A 311 -2.67 -13.08 -10.81
CA PRO A 311 -2.35 -12.71 -12.18
C PRO A 311 -3.31 -13.34 -13.19
N GLY A 312 -3.28 -12.83 -14.43
CA GLY A 312 -4.14 -13.31 -15.50
C GLY A 312 -5.48 -12.59 -15.56
N ASN A 313 -6.44 -13.16 -16.29
CA ASN A 313 -7.71 -12.54 -16.65
C ASN A 313 -8.95 -13.38 -16.27
N SER A 314 -8.81 -14.22 -15.25
CA SER A 314 -9.90 -15.02 -14.70
C SER A 314 -9.67 -15.33 -13.24
N ASP A 315 -10.75 -15.57 -12.51
CA ASP A 315 -10.69 -16.15 -11.17
C ASP A 315 -9.95 -17.49 -11.15
N LEU A 316 -9.30 -17.77 -10.03
CA LEU A 316 -8.53 -19.00 -9.81
C LEU A 316 -9.19 -19.84 -8.71
N ALA A 317 -9.26 -21.15 -8.90
CA ALA A 317 -9.83 -22.05 -7.90
C ALA A 317 -8.84 -22.30 -6.75
N LEU A 318 -9.34 -22.32 -5.51
CA LEU A 318 -8.57 -22.67 -4.33
C LEU A 318 -8.01 -24.11 -4.42
N THR A 319 -6.74 -24.30 -4.09
CA THR A 319 -6.04 -25.59 -4.13
C THR A 319 -5.41 -25.94 -2.77
N LEU A 320 -5.69 -27.16 -2.25
CA LEU A 320 -5.04 -27.67 -1.03
C LEU A 320 -3.62 -28.12 -1.34
N VAL A 321 -2.64 -27.58 -0.62
CA VAL A 321 -1.24 -27.95 -0.76
C VAL A 321 -0.65 -28.42 0.58
N PRO A 322 0.42 -29.25 0.58
CA PRO A 322 1.10 -29.66 1.82
C PRO A 322 1.72 -28.50 2.60
N ALA A 323 2.15 -27.45 1.89
CA ALA A 323 2.72 -26.22 2.43
C ALA A 323 2.59 -25.10 1.38
N CYS A 324 2.48 -23.86 1.84
CA CYS A 324 2.38 -22.68 0.98
C CYS A 324 3.62 -22.48 0.11
N THR A 325 3.41 -22.23 -1.19
CA THR A 325 4.46 -22.06 -2.19
C THR A 325 4.61 -20.58 -2.57
N PRO A 326 5.77 -19.94 -2.34
CA PRO A 326 5.96 -18.54 -2.74
C PRO A 326 5.77 -18.33 -4.25
N GLY A 327 5.00 -17.30 -4.62
CA GLY A 327 4.75 -16.95 -6.03
C GLY A 327 3.68 -17.80 -6.73
N THR A 328 2.89 -18.54 -5.95
CA THR A 328 1.64 -19.15 -6.39
C THR A 328 0.47 -18.39 -5.76
N TRP A 329 -0.75 -18.70 -6.17
CA TRP A 329 -1.96 -18.01 -5.72
C TRP A 329 -3.07 -19.00 -5.48
N CYS A 330 -4.02 -18.60 -4.63
CA CYS A 330 -5.15 -19.41 -4.21
C CYS A 330 -4.76 -20.77 -3.63
N GLU A 331 -3.60 -20.87 -2.98
CA GLU A 331 -3.26 -22.04 -2.18
C GLU A 331 -3.82 -21.91 -0.76
N TYR A 332 -4.14 -23.06 -0.17
CA TYR A 332 -4.37 -23.17 1.27
C TYR A 332 -3.60 -24.36 1.82
N ALA A 333 -3.19 -24.25 3.07
CA ALA A 333 -2.48 -25.28 3.80
C ALA A 333 -3.24 -25.67 5.06
N CYS A 334 -3.03 -26.90 5.53
CA CYS A 334 -3.64 -27.35 6.78
C CYS A 334 -3.16 -26.52 7.97
N ASP A 335 -4.06 -26.26 8.91
CA ASP A 335 -3.77 -25.55 10.15
C ASP A 335 -2.75 -26.32 11.01
N ASP A 336 -2.10 -25.63 11.94
CA ASP A 336 -1.20 -26.26 12.91
C ASP A 336 -1.93 -27.38 13.67
N GLY A 337 -1.32 -28.57 13.69
CA GLY A 337 -1.97 -29.78 14.22
C GLY A 337 -2.61 -30.70 13.19
N TYR A 338 -2.58 -30.33 11.90
CA TYR A 338 -3.15 -31.09 10.81
C TYR A 338 -2.18 -31.25 9.63
N HIS A 339 -2.31 -32.33 8.87
CA HIS A 339 -1.54 -32.60 7.67
C HIS A 339 -2.43 -32.97 6.49
N LEU A 340 -1.89 -32.81 5.27
CA LEU A 340 -2.59 -33.19 4.05
C LEU A 340 -2.59 -34.71 3.89
N GLU A 341 -3.79 -35.31 3.94
CA GLU A 341 -4.01 -36.72 3.64
C GLU A 341 -5.24 -36.87 2.74
N SER A 342 -5.07 -37.55 1.60
CA SER A 342 -6.16 -37.84 0.64
C SER A 342 -7.03 -36.64 0.22
N GLY A 343 -6.45 -35.44 0.14
CA GLY A 343 -7.17 -34.22 -0.28
C GLY A 343 -7.96 -33.52 0.84
N ALA A 344 -7.71 -33.87 2.10
CA ALA A 344 -8.28 -33.19 3.27
C ALA A 344 -7.22 -33.00 4.37
N CYS A 345 -7.53 -32.16 5.36
CA CYS A 345 -6.67 -31.96 6.53
C CYS A 345 -7.03 -32.96 7.63
N ALA A 346 -6.13 -33.90 7.87
CA ALA A 346 -6.24 -34.93 8.92
C ALA A 346 -5.44 -34.49 10.16
N VAL A 347 -5.93 -34.83 11.35
CA VAL A 347 -5.24 -34.53 12.62
C VAL A 347 -3.89 -35.26 12.63
N ASN A 348 -2.83 -34.59 13.08
CA ASN A 348 -1.53 -35.23 13.29
C ASN A 348 -1.62 -36.29 14.38
N VAL A 349 -1.05 -37.46 14.12
CA VAL A 349 -1.00 -38.57 15.08
C VAL A 349 0.43 -39.07 15.27
N CYS A 350 0.66 -39.70 16.42
CA CYS A 350 1.87 -40.47 16.63
C CYS A 350 1.79 -41.76 15.78
N THR A 351 2.81 -42.00 14.97
CA THR A 351 2.89 -43.12 14.02
C THR A 351 4.00 -44.09 14.40
N GLY A 352 3.96 -45.30 13.85
CA GLY A 352 4.85 -46.40 14.25
C GLY A 352 4.26 -47.27 15.35
N THR A 353 4.95 -48.34 15.72
CA THR A 353 4.51 -49.24 16.81
C THR A 353 4.83 -48.64 18.18
N ILE A 354 4.01 -48.95 19.19
CA ILE A 354 4.34 -48.64 20.58
C ILE A 354 5.63 -49.41 20.94
N PRO A 355 6.69 -48.73 21.42
CA PRO A 355 7.93 -49.40 21.82
C PRO A 355 7.69 -50.40 22.96
N ILE A 356 8.35 -51.56 22.92
CA ILE A 356 8.20 -52.62 23.92
C ILE A 356 8.97 -52.23 25.19
N ASN A 357 8.41 -52.52 26.37
CA ASN A 357 8.98 -52.18 27.69
C ASN A 357 9.22 -50.68 27.88
N ALA A 358 8.34 -49.85 27.35
CA ALA A 358 8.38 -48.40 27.50
C ALA A 358 6.98 -47.82 27.73
N THR A 359 6.92 -46.75 28.52
CA THR A 359 5.70 -46.01 28.83
C THR A 359 5.72 -44.64 28.16
N VAL A 360 4.55 -44.18 27.70
CA VAL A 360 4.39 -42.88 27.02
C VAL A 360 4.68 -41.71 27.97
N CYS A 361 5.35 -40.68 27.45
CA CYS A 361 5.56 -39.44 28.18
C CYS A 361 4.26 -38.71 28.48
N THR A 362 4.18 -38.06 29.64
CA THR A 362 2.94 -37.37 30.06
C THR A 362 2.63 -36.20 29.13
N GLY A 363 1.43 -36.20 28.53
CA GLY A 363 0.99 -35.15 27.61
C GLY A 363 1.38 -35.40 26.15
N ASP A 364 2.01 -36.53 25.86
CA ASP A 364 2.25 -37.00 24.50
C ASP A 364 1.04 -37.77 23.96
N GLU A 365 1.06 -38.12 22.66
CA GLU A 365 -0.10 -38.65 21.91
C GLU A 365 -1.28 -37.66 21.75
N ALA A 366 -1.10 -36.39 22.11
CA ALA A 366 -2.09 -35.33 21.93
C ALA A 366 -1.43 -34.00 21.55
N ASN A 367 -2.19 -33.13 20.87
CA ASN A 367 -1.78 -31.77 20.48
C ASN A 367 -0.43 -31.72 19.74
N ILE A 368 -0.28 -32.58 18.73
CA ILE A 368 0.94 -32.67 17.92
C ILE A 368 0.97 -31.47 16.96
N SER A 369 1.72 -30.42 17.31
CA SER A 369 1.95 -29.25 16.46
C SER A 369 2.72 -29.60 15.19
N GLY A 370 2.62 -28.77 14.17
CA GLY A 370 3.21 -28.94 12.85
C GLY A 370 2.20 -29.44 11.81
N ASN A 371 2.71 -29.81 10.64
CA ASN A 371 1.93 -30.24 9.48
C ASN A 371 2.26 -31.67 9.02
N SER A 372 2.69 -32.53 9.95
CA SER A 372 3.01 -33.92 9.66
C SER A 372 2.83 -34.80 10.89
N ASN A 373 2.61 -36.10 10.64
CA ASN A 373 2.65 -37.11 11.68
C ASN A 373 4.06 -37.23 12.28
N VAL A 374 4.13 -37.49 13.58
CA VAL A 374 5.39 -37.65 14.31
C VAL A 374 5.58 -39.14 14.63
N ALA A 375 6.79 -39.66 14.47
CA ALA A 375 7.08 -41.05 14.78
C ALA A 375 7.22 -41.24 16.30
N ARG A 376 6.74 -42.37 16.83
CA ARG A 376 6.99 -42.78 18.21
C ARG A 376 8.47 -43.06 18.41
N THR A 377 9.06 -42.53 19.47
CA THR A 377 10.49 -42.69 19.79
C THR A 377 10.72 -42.98 21.27
N VAL A 378 11.72 -43.79 21.58
CA VAL A 378 12.18 -44.00 22.97
C VAL A 378 13.25 -42.96 23.28
N VAL A 379 13.14 -42.32 24.43
CA VAL A 379 14.08 -41.32 24.94
C VAL A 379 14.52 -41.68 26.36
N SER A 380 15.69 -41.19 26.77
CA SER A 380 16.19 -41.38 28.14
C SER A 380 15.40 -40.61 29.20
N SER A 381 14.69 -39.55 28.81
CA SER A 381 13.81 -38.75 29.66
C SER A 381 12.86 -37.92 28.79
N CYS A 382 11.62 -37.71 29.24
CA CYS A 382 10.63 -36.90 28.53
C CYS A 382 11.06 -35.45 28.30
N THR A 383 10.79 -34.93 27.12
CA THR A 383 11.08 -33.56 26.68
C THR A 383 9.79 -32.83 26.25
N ALA A 384 9.93 -31.72 25.52
CA ALA A 384 8.80 -31.00 24.94
C ALA A 384 8.39 -31.55 23.56
N THR A 385 9.22 -32.43 22.96
CA THR A 385 8.89 -33.12 21.71
C THR A 385 7.76 -34.11 21.97
N LYS A 386 6.87 -34.30 20.99
CA LYS A 386 5.73 -35.23 21.11
C LYS A 386 6.09 -36.63 20.63
N CYS A 387 5.31 -37.61 21.09
CA CYS A 387 5.42 -39.03 20.74
C CYS A 387 6.66 -39.71 21.35
N GLU A 388 7.10 -39.25 22.51
CA GLU A 388 8.20 -39.79 23.27
C GLU A 388 7.74 -40.86 24.28
N TYR A 389 8.60 -41.85 24.50
CA TYR A 389 8.41 -42.95 25.44
C TYR A 389 9.67 -43.11 26.29
N THR A 390 9.53 -43.47 27.56
CA THR A 390 10.66 -43.80 28.45
C THR A 390 10.60 -45.26 28.86
N CYS A 391 11.75 -45.91 29.02
CA CYS A 391 11.81 -47.32 29.43
C CYS A 391 11.11 -47.55 30.77
N ASP A 392 10.39 -48.68 30.85
CA ASP A 392 9.72 -49.13 32.05
C ASP A 392 10.75 -49.50 33.14
N ASP A 393 10.31 -49.50 34.40
CA ASP A 393 11.15 -49.92 35.53
C ASP A 393 11.73 -51.34 35.29
N GLY A 394 13.05 -51.46 35.39
CA GLY A 394 13.78 -52.71 35.14
C GLY A 394 14.37 -52.86 33.73
N PHE A 395 14.23 -51.83 32.88
CA PHE A 395 14.83 -51.79 31.54
C PHE A 395 15.69 -50.55 31.34
N ASN A 396 16.79 -50.67 30.59
CA ASN A 396 17.71 -49.57 30.29
C ASN A 396 17.60 -49.11 28.82
N TYR A 397 17.70 -47.79 28.62
CA TYR A 397 17.71 -47.18 27.29
C TYR A 397 19.07 -47.39 26.58
N ASN A 398 19.05 -48.04 25.42
CA ASN A 398 20.21 -48.31 24.56
C ASN A 398 20.26 -47.37 23.32
N GLY A 399 19.82 -46.11 23.44
CA GLY A 399 19.87 -45.17 22.31
C GLY A 399 18.77 -45.31 21.26
N SER A 400 18.00 -46.41 21.26
CA SER A 400 16.78 -46.57 20.45
C SER A 400 15.69 -47.42 21.11
N ASP A 401 16.06 -48.33 22.01
CA ASP A 401 15.17 -49.36 22.58
C ASP A 401 15.42 -49.59 24.08
N CYS A 402 14.55 -50.39 24.71
CA CYS A 402 14.61 -50.75 26.12
C CYS A 402 15.00 -52.23 26.31
N GLU A 403 16.13 -52.49 26.97
CA GLU A 403 16.73 -53.82 27.16
C GLU A 403 16.77 -54.26 28.65
N SER A 404 16.83 -55.57 28.92
CA SER A 404 16.66 -56.18 30.25
C SER A 404 17.86 -56.05 31.21
N LEU A 405 17.57 -56.00 32.53
CA LEU A 405 18.42 -55.78 33.73
C LEU A 405 19.92 -56.22 33.72
N ASN A 406 20.72 -55.38 34.39
CA ASN A 406 22.18 -55.53 34.64
C ASN A 406 22.56 -56.81 35.40
N GLN A 407 23.81 -57.26 35.22
CA GLN A 407 24.33 -58.54 35.75
C GLN A 407 25.62 -58.40 36.58
N CYS A 408 25.93 -59.41 37.41
CA CYS A 408 27.22 -59.51 38.10
C CYS A 408 28.33 -59.96 37.13
N ILE A 409 29.26 -59.06 36.81
CA ILE A 409 30.35 -59.30 35.86
C ILE A 409 31.68 -59.63 36.56
N GLY A 410 32.58 -60.32 35.85
CA GLY A 410 33.84 -60.84 36.41
C GLY A 410 33.77 -62.33 36.74
N ALA A 411 34.94 -62.97 36.89
CA ALA A 411 35.02 -64.39 37.25
C ALA A 411 34.52 -64.61 38.69
N VAL A 412 33.92 -65.78 38.94
CA VAL A 412 33.63 -66.22 40.31
C VAL A 412 34.96 -66.39 41.04
N PRO A 413 35.20 -65.68 42.17
CA PRO A 413 36.41 -65.87 42.96
C PRO A 413 36.54 -67.33 43.42
N ALA A 414 37.74 -67.90 43.31
CA ALA A 414 38.02 -69.25 43.80
C ALA A 414 37.92 -69.28 45.34
N ASP A 415 37.51 -70.43 45.89
CA ASP A 415 37.47 -70.70 47.33
C ASP A 415 36.59 -69.69 48.13
N ALA A 416 35.58 -69.15 47.44
CA ALA A 416 34.63 -68.16 47.96
C ALA A 416 33.18 -68.55 47.65
N VAL A 417 32.25 -68.10 48.49
CA VAL A 417 30.81 -68.36 48.46
C VAL A 417 30.06 -67.04 48.25
N LEU A 418 29.09 -67.02 47.34
CA LEU A 418 28.25 -65.85 47.05
C LEU A 418 27.40 -65.47 48.27
N CYS A 419 27.34 -64.18 48.58
CA CYS A 419 26.45 -63.62 49.59
C CYS A 419 24.96 -63.82 49.20
N SER A 420 24.13 -64.25 50.14
CA SER A 420 22.75 -64.63 49.84
C SER A 420 21.93 -63.44 49.30
N GLY A 421 21.41 -63.57 48.07
CA GLY A 421 20.59 -62.55 47.41
C GLY A 421 21.36 -61.44 46.70
N ASP A 422 22.68 -61.55 46.58
CA ASP A 422 23.54 -60.54 45.96
C ASP A 422 23.62 -60.61 44.43
N ASP A 423 23.11 -61.68 43.84
CA ASP A 423 22.92 -61.87 42.40
C ASP A 423 21.51 -61.47 41.92
N ALA A 424 20.66 -60.99 42.82
CA ALA A 424 19.28 -60.58 42.53
C ALA A 424 19.07 -59.08 42.66
N ASN A 425 18.26 -58.51 41.76
CA ASN A 425 17.83 -57.10 41.75
C ASN A 425 19.00 -56.10 41.73
N ILE A 426 19.89 -56.22 40.76
CA ILE A 426 21.04 -55.32 40.56
C ILE A 426 20.53 -53.97 40.01
N GLY A 427 20.24 -53.03 40.90
CA GLY A 427 19.80 -51.68 40.54
C GLY A 427 20.94 -50.80 39.98
N GLY A 428 20.60 -49.80 39.16
CA GLY A 428 21.55 -48.87 38.53
C GLY A 428 21.57 -48.99 36.99
N ASN A 429 22.43 -48.20 36.32
CA ASN A 429 22.54 -48.15 34.85
C ASN A 429 23.81 -48.85 34.32
N SER A 430 24.43 -49.74 35.10
CA SER A 430 25.65 -50.45 34.69
C SER A 430 25.83 -51.79 35.43
N ASP A 431 26.53 -52.73 34.80
CA ASP A 431 26.96 -53.99 35.39
C ASP A 431 27.83 -53.80 36.66
N VAL A 432 27.70 -54.71 37.63
CA VAL A 432 28.40 -54.64 38.92
C VAL A 432 29.49 -55.73 39.00
N PRO A 433 30.76 -55.38 39.27
CA PRO A 433 31.84 -56.36 39.41
C PRO A 433 31.69 -57.27 40.64
N ARG A 434 32.06 -58.55 40.52
CA ARG A 434 32.17 -59.49 41.65
C ARG A 434 33.34 -59.11 42.56
N THR A 435 33.15 -59.14 43.88
CA THR A 435 34.16 -58.77 44.89
C THR A 435 34.19 -59.76 46.06
N VAL A 436 35.37 -60.05 46.60
CA VAL A 436 35.53 -60.83 47.85
C VAL A 436 35.57 -59.86 49.03
N VAL A 437 34.78 -60.13 50.06
CA VAL A 437 34.65 -59.32 51.27
C VAL A 437 34.82 -60.18 52.54
N PRO A 438 35.29 -59.59 53.66
CA PRO A 438 35.42 -60.31 54.93
C PRO A 438 34.08 -60.81 55.51
N ALA A 439 32.98 -60.12 55.20
CA ALA A 439 31.62 -60.48 55.59
C ALA A 439 30.61 -59.83 54.64
N CYS A 440 29.49 -60.50 54.37
CA CYS A 440 28.41 -59.96 53.54
C CYS A 440 27.83 -58.68 54.13
N THR A 441 27.65 -57.64 53.32
CA THR A 441 27.08 -56.37 53.76
C THR A 441 25.69 -56.13 53.18
N ALA A 442 24.83 -55.47 53.95
CA ALA A 442 23.46 -55.19 53.50
C ALA A 442 23.44 -53.96 52.57
N GLY A 443 23.26 -54.17 51.26
CA GLY A 443 22.93 -53.12 50.30
C GLY A 443 23.90 -52.96 49.12
N THR A 444 25.08 -53.57 49.19
CA THR A 444 25.93 -53.84 48.02
C THR A 444 25.49 -55.15 47.35
N LYS A 445 25.93 -55.36 46.11
CA LYS A 445 25.55 -56.52 45.29
C LYS A 445 26.81 -57.16 44.71
N CYS A 446 26.70 -58.42 44.34
CA CYS A 446 27.79 -59.24 43.79
C CYS A 446 28.97 -59.49 44.77
N GLU A 447 28.71 -59.55 46.09
CA GLU A 447 29.74 -59.86 47.11
C GLU A 447 29.92 -61.37 47.36
N TYR A 448 31.15 -61.78 47.71
CA TYR A 448 31.54 -63.15 48.04
C TYR A 448 32.32 -63.19 49.36
N THR A 449 32.13 -64.21 50.19
CA THR A 449 32.95 -64.47 51.40
C THR A 449 33.77 -65.74 51.21
N CYS A 450 34.96 -65.84 51.81
CA CYS A 450 35.76 -67.06 51.72
C CYS A 450 35.06 -68.28 52.35
N ASP A 451 35.37 -69.48 51.84
CA ASP A 451 34.88 -70.72 52.42
C ASP A 451 35.50 -71.02 53.80
N ASP A 452 34.98 -72.03 54.51
CA ASP A 452 35.35 -72.32 55.91
C ASP A 452 36.80 -72.79 56.12
N THR A 453 37.57 -73.00 55.05
CA THR A 453 39.00 -73.38 55.08
C THR A 453 39.94 -72.25 54.64
N HIS A 454 39.38 -71.09 54.30
CA HIS A 454 40.11 -69.90 53.88
C HIS A 454 39.66 -68.67 54.69
N HIS A 455 40.50 -67.66 54.72
CA HIS A 455 40.14 -66.32 55.19
C HIS A 455 40.47 -65.28 54.13
N GLU A 456 39.81 -64.12 54.22
CA GLU A 456 40.06 -63.01 53.30
C GLU A 456 41.38 -62.33 53.65
N ASP A 457 42.23 -62.19 52.63
CA ASP A 457 43.41 -61.33 52.66
C ASP A 457 43.53 -60.60 51.31
N ALA A 458 43.48 -59.27 51.37
CA ALA A 458 43.63 -58.34 50.25
C ALA A 458 42.73 -58.63 49.01
N GLY A 459 41.47 -59.01 49.24
CA GLY A 459 40.48 -59.29 48.20
C GLY A 459 40.59 -60.68 47.58
N THR A 460 41.32 -61.60 48.23
CA THR A 460 41.47 -63.00 47.82
C THR A 460 41.28 -63.93 49.02
N CYS A 461 40.87 -65.17 48.76
CA CYS A 461 40.76 -66.20 49.79
C CYS A 461 42.07 -66.96 49.90
N ILE A 462 42.68 -66.94 51.09
CA ILE A 462 43.92 -67.66 51.39
C ILE A 462 43.66 -68.75 52.44
N ALA A 463 44.31 -69.90 52.28
CA ALA A 463 44.06 -71.07 53.12
C ALA A 463 44.50 -70.79 54.57
N ASN A 464 43.69 -71.23 55.53
CA ASN A 464 44.03 -71.14 56.94
C ASN A 464 45.23 -72.03 57.26
N VAL A 465 46.15 -71.54 58.11
CA VAL A 465 47.33 -72.29 58.53
C VAL A 465 47.37 -72.50 60.05
N CYS A 466 48.08 -73.55 60.47
CA CYS A 466 48.40 -73.78 61.88
C CYS A 466 49.59 -72.90 62.29
N LEU A 467 49.38 -72.01 63.26
CA LEU A 467 50.42 -71.18 63.87
C LEU A 467 51.20 -72.04 64.89
N PRO A 468 52.53 -72.19 64.76
CA PRO A 468 53.30 -73.09 65.61
C PRO A 468 53.61 -72.47 66.99
N PRO A 469 53.65 -73.30 68.05
CA PRO A 469 54.67 -73.16 69.09
C PRO A 469 55.82 -74.13 68.78
N SER A 470 57.06 -73.69 68.98
CA SER A 470 58.25 -74.52 68.79
C SER A 470 58.40 -75.55 69.90
N TYR A 471 57.61 -76.63 69.89
CA TYR A 471 57.84 -77.77 70.78
C TYR A 471 59.03 -78.57 70.25
N THR A 472 60.13 -78.57 71.00
CA THR A 472 61.32 -79.35 70.62
C THR A 472 61.04 -80.83 70.93
N ASN A 473 61.38 -81.73 70.01
CA ASN A 473 61.08 -83.18 70.08
C ASN A 473 59.58 -83.52 70.01
N ALA A 474 58.83 -82.76 69.22
CA ALA A 474 57.45 -83.05 68.87
C ALA A 474 57.22 -82.81 67.37
N SER A 475 56.27 -83.52 66.78
CA SER A 475 55.87 -83.39 65.38
C SER A 475 54.35 -83.22 65.26
N TYR A 476 53.87 -82.58 64.18
CA TYR A 476 52.44 -82.48 63.94
C TYR A 476 51.84 -83.88 63.86
N CYS A 477 50.68 -84.02 64.48
CA CYS A 477 49.79 -85.13 64.23
C CYS A 477 49.51 -85.24 62.72
N SER A 478 49.59 -86.46 62.19
CA SER A 478 49.57 -86.70 60.74
C SER A 478 48.32 -86.12 60.07
N GLY A 479 48.50 -85.09 59.23
CA GLY A 479 47.44 -84.43 58.46
C GLY A 479 46.76 -83.26 59.18
N ASP A 480 47.18 -82.90 60.39
CA ASP A 480 46.57 -81.83 61.18
C ASP A 480 46.99 -80.41 60.80
N ASP A 481 47.95 -80.29 59.89
CA ASP A 481 48.41 -79.05 59.24
C ASP A 481 47.71 -78.75 57.90
N SER A 482 46.69 -79.53 57.55
CA SER A 482 45.92 -79.39 56.31
C SER A 482 44.42 -79.22 56.58
N ASN A 483 43.74 -78.42 55.74
CA ASN A 483 42.33 -78.07 55.84
C ASN A 483 41.93 -77.56 57.23
N VAL A 484 42.66 -76.55 57.72
CA VAL A 484 42.44 -75.94 59.02
C VAL A 484 41.08 -75.21 59.02
N PRO A 485 40.08 -75.68 59.77
CA PRO A 485 38.74 -75.11 59.73
C PRO A 485 38.63 -73.86 60.61
N GLY A 486 37.79 -72.92 60.19
CA GLY A 486 37.50 -71.68 60.93
C GLY A 486 38.12 -70.47 60.25
N GLY A 487 37.42 -69.34 60.18
CA GLY A 487 37.79 -68.19 59.34
C GLY A 487 39.03 -67.38 59.75
N ALA A 488 40.04 -68.01 60.35
CA ALA A 488 41.35 -67.46 60.68
C ALA A 488 42.35 -68.58 60.98
N ASP A 489 43.64 -68.24 61.00
CA ASP A 489 44.71 -69.14 61.43
C ASP A 489 44.51 -69.66 62.87
N MET A 490 44.78 -70.96 63.08
CA MET A 490 44.59 -71.63 64.38
C MET A 490 45.90 -71.81 65.14
N VAL A 491 45.89 -71.64 66.46
CA VAL A 491 47.07 -71.86 67.32
C VAL A 491 47.26 -73.34 67.64
N SER A 492 48.48 -73.86 67.45
CA SER A 492 48.75 -75.29 67.65
C SER A 492 48.94 -75.69 69.11
N GLN A 493 48.59 -76.94 69.46
CA GLN A 493 48.61 -77.46 70.83
C GLN A 493 49.39 -78.79 70.94
N LEU A 494 50.20 -78.95 71.99
CA LEU A 494 50.87 -80.22 72.31
C LEU A 494 49.90 -81.15 73.07
N VAL A 495 49.73 -82.37 72.58
CA VAL A 495 48.83 -83.39 73.12
C VAL A 495 49.57 -84.70 73.44
N ILE A 496 49.00 -85.51 74.33
CA ILE A 496 49.55 -86.83 74.71
C ILE A 496 49.22 -87.89 73.64
N THR A 497 48.12 -87.70 72.90
CA THR A 497 47.67 -88.59 71.84
C THR A 497 46.91 -87.75 70.83
N CYS A 498 47.26 -87.87 69.55
CA CYS A 498 46.58 -87.16 68.47
C CYS A 498 45.07 -87.47 68.46
N SER A 499 44.26 -86.43 68.31
CA SER A 499 42.81 -86.47 68.18
C SER A 499 42.39 -86.09 66.76
N ALA A 500 41.10 -85.78 66.55
CA ALA A 500 40.60 -85.27 65.28
C ALA A 500 40.67 -83.73 65.17
N THR A 501 41.14 -83.06 66.23
CA THR A 501 41.29 -81.59 66.25
C THR A 501 42.52 -81.20 65.45
N LYS A 502 42.40 -80.20 64.57
CA LYS A 502 43.52 -79.71 63.77
C LYS A 502 44.53 -78.93 64.61
N CYS A 503 45.75 -78.82 64.09
CA CYS A 503 46.89 -78.16 64.72
C CYS A 503 47.36 -78.82 66.04
N GLU A 504 47.32 -80.14 66.14
CA GLU A 504 47.85 -80.88 67.28
C GLU A 504 49.29 -81.39 67.04
N TYR A 505 50.11 -81.42 68.09
CA TYR A 505 51.46 -81.99 68.11
C TYR A 505 51.55 -83.16 69.09
N GLU A 506 52.28 -84.21 68.76
CA GLU A 506 52.61 -85.33 69.66
C GLU A 506 54.13 -85.40 69.88
N CYS A 507 54.56 -85.84 71.07
CA CYS A 507 55.97 -86.03 71.36
C CYS A 507 56.58 -87.13 70.47
N ASP A 508 57.80 -86.89 69.97
CA ASP A 508 58.52 -87.86 69.18
C ASP A 508 58.83 -89.12 70.01
N SER A 509 58.95 -90.27 69.34
CA SER A 509 59.19 -91.57 70.00
C SER A 509 60.41 -91.54 70.93
N GLY A 510 60.22 -92.02 72.17
CA GLY A 510 61.22 -91.98 73.24
C GLY A 510 61.09 -90.79 74.18
N TYR A 511 60.11 -89.90 73.95
CA TYR A 511 59.73 -88.82 74.84
C TYR A 511 58.28 -88.97 75.30
N SER A 512 58.00 -88.58 76.54
CA SER A 512 56.66 -88.48 77.10
C SER A 512 56.34 -87.04 77.52
N VAL A 513 55.07 -86.65 77.39
CA VAL A 513 54.61 -85.31 77.79
C VAL A 513 54.71 -85.18 79.31
N ASN A 514 55.54 -84.27 79.79
CA ASN A 514 55.62 -83.88 81.19
C ASN A 514 55.62 -82.35 81.29
N ASN A 515 54.65 -81.76 82.03
CA ASN A 515 54.48 -80.31 82.18
C ASN A 515 54.47 -79.50 80.85
N GLY A 516 53.89 -80.03 79.78
CA GLY A 516 53.74 -79.30 78.51
C GLY A 516 55.00 -79.25 77.63
N ILE A 517 55.99 -80.08 77.94
CA ILE A 517 57.16 -80.36 77.10
C ILE A 517 57.39 -81.88 76.99
N CYS A 518 58.16 -82.30 76.00
CA CYS A 518 58.51 -83.71 75.76
C CYS A 518 59.83 -84.06 76.49
N GLU A 519 59.81 -84.99 77.45
CA GLU A 519 60.98 -85.45 78.23
C GLU A 519 61.34 -86.93 77.97
N PRO A 520 62.62 -87.36 78.04
CA PRO A 520 63.02 -88.74 77.75
C PRO A 520 62.65 -89.76 78.85
N ASP A 521 62.33 -91.00 78.47
CA ASP A 521 61.92 -92.06 79.42
C ASP A 521 63.11 -92.84 80.08
N GLY A 522 63.35 -92.75 81.42
CA GLY A 522 64.23 -93.73 82.13
C GLY A 522 64.90 -93.41 83.51
N GLU A 523 64.66 -94.32 84.48
CA GLU A 523 65.38 -94.74 85.73
C GLU A 523 65.47 -93.86 87.03
N TRP A 524 64.86 -94.34 88.13
CA TRP A 524 64.78 -93.71 89.45
C TRP A 524 65.71 -94.36 90.51
N ILE A 525 66.42 -93.56 91.33
CA ILE A 525 67.02 -93.97 92.62
C ILE A 525 66.61 -93.00 93.73
N ARG A 526 66.09 -93.52 94.87
CA ARG A 526 65.85 -92.78 96.12
C ARG A 526 66.87 -93.15 97.20
N VAL A 527 67.50 -92.16 97.83
CA VAL A 527 67.93 -92.17 99.26
C VAL A 527 67.79 -90.75 99.80
N GLY A 528 67.15 -90.56 100.96
CA GLY A 528 66.90 -89.24 101.56
C GLY A 528 67.67 -88.99 102.86
N LEU A 529 67.92 -87.71 103.17
CA LEU A 529 67.96 -87.16 104.53
C LEU A 529 68.01 -85.61 104.55
N TYR A 530 66.99 -85.08 105.22
CA TYR A 530 66.76 -83.78 105.88
C TYR A 530 67.96 -82.91 106.32
N LEU A 531 68.00 -81.62 105.92
CA LEU A 531 67.61 -80.42 106.72
C LEU A 531 68.17 -79.11 106.11
N GLY A 532 67.25 -78.16 105.83
CA GLY A 532 67.35 -76.71 106.05
C GLY A 532 68.48 -75.88 105.41
N GLN A 533 68.10 -75.08 104.38
CA GLN A 533 68.54 -73.69 104.06
C GLN A 533 70.07 -73.37 104.00
N PRO A 534 70.54 -72.23 103.44
CA PRO A 534 69.95 -71.25 102.53
C PRO A 534 70.85 -70.92 101.29
N ALA A 535 70.29 -70.09 100.40
CA ALA A 535 70.98 -68.98 99.71
C ALA A 535 71.79 -69.17 98.41
N PHE A 536 71.73 -68.08 97.64
CA PHE A 536 72.70 -67.50 96.70
C PHE A 536 72.87 -68.08 95.29
N SER A 537 72.29 -67.34 94.32
CA SER A 537 72.93 -66.74 93.12
C SER A 537 74.47 -66.80 93.08
N PRO A 538 75.12 -67.12 91.94
CA PRO A 538 75.50 -66.08 90.93
C PRO A 538 75.43 -66.59 89.46
N ALA A 539 74.95 -65.79 88.51
CA ALA A 539 75.70 -64.85 87.66
C ALA A 539 76.41 -65.46 86.42
N CYS A 540 76.44 -64.62 85.38
CA CYS A 540 77.21 -64.67 84.13
C CYS A 540 76.61 -65.56 83.03
N GLY A 541 76.40 -65.07 81.80
CA GLY A 541 76.77 -63.79 81.22
C GLY A 541 76.20 -63.62 79.81
N ASP A 542 76.04 -62.35 79.48
CA ASP A 542 75.82 -61.75 78.17
C ASP A 542 76.97 -62.13 77.20
N PRO A 543 76.83 -61.94 75.87
CA PRO A 543 77.25 -60.64 75.35
C PRO A 543 76.59 -60.09 74.06
N PHE A 544 76.47 -58.75 74.03
CA PHE A 544 76.57 -57.79 72.90
C PHE A 544 75.45 -57.77 71.83
N SER A 545 74.93 -56.66 71.31
CA SER A 545 75.20 -55.21 71.44
C SER A 545 74.22 -54.40 70.58
N GLY A 546 73.80 -53.19 71.00
CA GLY A 546 73.36 -52.13 70.05
C GLY A 546 72.26 -51.12 70.50
N TYR A 547 72.58 -50.25 71.46
CA TYR A 547 71.85 -49.04 71.96
C TYR A 547 71.59 -47.93 70.90
N PRO A 548 71.01 -46.72 71.21
CA PRO A 548 70.35 -46.19 72.45
C PRO A 548 69.00 -45.45 72.16
N GLY A 549 68.19 -44.93 73.10
CA GLY A 549 68.25 -44.75 74.55
C GLY A 549 67.22 -43.68 75.01
N TYR A 550 66.70 -43.80 76.24
CA TYR A 550 66.60 -42.78 77.31
C TYR A 550 65.60 -43.24 78.40
N THR A 551 65.97 -42.96 79.64
CA THR A 551 65.48 -43.54 80.90
C THR A 551 64.43 -42.67 81.62
N LEU A 552 63.60 -43.35 82.40
CA LEU A 552 62.64 -42.89 83.43
C LEU A 552 63.17 -41.84 84.43
N ASP A 553 62.28 -40.96 84.93
CA ASP A 553 61.82 -41.06 86.33
C ASP A 553 60.59 -40.18 86.74
N ARG A 554 59.79 -40.75 87.67
CA ARG A 554 58.93 -40.19 88.77
C ARG A 554 57.62 -39.40 88.57
N GLY A 555 56.53 -39.99 89.10
CA GLY A 555 55.89 -39.54 90.38
C GLY A 555 54.41 -39.10 90.38
N ASP A 556 53.51 -39.94 90.95
CA ASP A 556 52.29 -39.75 91.80
C ASP A 556 51.47 -38.42 91.83
N PRO A 557 50.22 -38.35 92.39
CA PRO A 557 49.03 -39.24 92.39
C PRO A 557 47.65 -38.51 92.15
N CYS A 558 46.54 -39.26 92.26
CA CYS A 558 45.08 -38.93 92.28
C CYS A 558 44.58 -37.54 92.77
N PRO A 559 43.33 -37.12 92.39
CA PRO A 559 42.18 -37.31 93.31
C PRO A 559 40.79 -37.62 92.66
N ALA A 560 39.86 -37.97 93.56
CA ALA A 560 38.53 -38.60 93.45
C ALA A 560 37.32 -37.71 93.06
N SER A 561 36.19 -38.35 92.70
CA SER A 561 34.76 -38.06 93.02
C SER A 561 33.82 -38.72 91.96
N PHE A 562 32.56 -39.16 92.14
CA PHE A 562 31.66 -39.59 93.24
C PHE A 562 30.35 -40.15 92.55
N LEU A 563 29.79 -41.30 93.01
CA LEU A 563 28.40 -41.85 92.85
C LEU A 563 27.80 -42.07 91.43
N GLY A 564 26.97 -43.08 91.11
CA GLY A 564 26.32 -44.18 91.84
C GLY A 564 25.15 -44.78 91.00
N ASP A 565 25.08 -46.13 90.97
CA ASP A 565 23.97 -47.10 90.76
C ASP A 565 22.92 -46.98 89.62
N VAL A 566 22.68 -48.09 88.90
CA VAL A 566 21.57 -49.07 89.09
C VAL A 566 21.84 -50.33 88.21
N PHE A 567 21.72 -51.52 88.81
CA PHE A 567 21.56 -52.83 88.16
C PHE A 567 20.11 -53.28 88.31
N ASP A 568 19.55 -53.94 87.28
CA ASP A 568 18.37 -54.81 87.39
C ASP A 568 18.76 -56.25 87.05
N CYS A 569 18.34 -57.17 87.91
CA CYS A 569 18.49 -58.62 87.78
C CYS A 569 17.20 -59.24 87.25
N PHE A 570 17.30 -60.34 86.50
CA PHE A 570 16.30 -61.41 86.55
C PHE A 570 16.97 -62.78 86.58
N ASP A 571 16.41 -63.64 87.42
CA ASP A 571 16.79 -65.00 87.79
C ASP A 571 15.63 -65.92 87.39
N GLU A 572 15.92 -67.08 86.82
CA GLU A 572 14.95 -68.19 86.81
C GLU A 572 15.68 -69.55 86.81
N THR A 573 15.76 -70.12 88.00
CA THR A 573 16.13 -71.52 88.29
C THR A 573 15.04 -72.52 87.90
N ILE A 574 15.43 -73.68 87.34
CA ILE A 574 14.65 -74.94 87.39
C ILE A 574 15.47 -76.01 88.16
N PRO A 575 14.89 -76.69 89.18
CA PRO A 575 15.58 -77.66 90.05
C PRO A 575 15.37 -79.18 89.74
N GLY A 576 16.46 -79.96 89.90
CA GLY A 576 16.53 -81.39 90.31
C GLY A 576 16.79 -82.44 89.21
N VAL A 577 17.81 -83.33 89.21
CA VAL A 577 18.88 -83.79 90.13
C VAL A 577 19.95 -84.49 89.23
N GLY A 578 21.28 -84.41 89.38
CA GLY A 578 22.12 -83.71 90.34
C GLY A 578 23.63 -83.90 90.10
N ASN A 579 24.38 -83.21 90.96
CA ASN A 579 25.81 -83.29 91.31
C ASN A 579 26.84 -82.33 90.66
N ARG A 580 27.21 -81.40 91.56
CA ARG A 580 28.47 -80.67 91.79
C ARG A 580 28.76 -79.37 91.04
N VAL A 581 28.64 -78.34 91.88
CA VAL A 581 29.11 -76.96 91.84
C VAL A 581 30.63 -76.89 91.78
N GLU A 582 31.15 -76.02 90.90
CA GLU A 582 32.43 -75.36 91.09
C GLU A 582 32.27 -73.85 90.85
N LEU A 583 32.72 -73.09 91.83
CA LEU A 583 32.77 -71.63 91.92
C LEU A 583 34.22 -71.24 91.67
N GLN A 584 34.52 -70.38 90.68
CA GLN A 584 35.50 -69.30 90.88
C GLN A 584 35.60 -68.33 89.69
N CYS A 585 36.00 -67.12 90.08
CA CYS A 585 36.00 -65.86 89.36
C CYS A 585 37.20 -65.65 88.42
N HIS A 586 36.94 -64.85 87.37
CA HIS A 586 37.77 -63.82 86.72
C HIS A 586 39.27 -64.04 86.45
N GLN A 587 39.66 -63.72 85.21
CA GLN A 587 40.61 -62.61 85.00
C GLN A 587 40.28 -61.87 83.70
N LYS A 588 40.41 -60.55 83.75
CA LYS A 588 40.14 -59.58 82.68
C LYS A 588 41.46 -59.27 81.98
N LEU A 589 41.45 -59.19 80.65
CA LEU A 589 42.29 -58.26 79.90
C LEU A 589 41.40 -57.11 79.42
#